data_AF-A0A084U467-F1
#
_entry.id   AF-A0A084U467-F1
#
_cell.length_a   1.000
_cell.length_b   1.000
_cell.length_c   1.000
_cell.angle_alpha   90.00
_cell.angle_beta   90.00
_cell.angle_gamma   90.00
#
_symmetry.space_group_name_H-M   'P 1'
#
loop_
_entity.id
_entity.type
_entity.pdbx_description
1 polymer ?
#
loop_
_entity_poly.entity_id
_entity_poly.type
_entity_poly.pdbx_seq_one_letter_code
_entity_poly.pdbx_strand_id
1 'polypeptide(L)'
;ISEHIPYEKDSPYRPTMKVWNDVLYKKLVELQEKYNDDDFKLFISIESEYFKKDHQFYFDFFNKYNLDFAIFGNHHYGSNLEQQIEFTDVFKDCYEATKCYVKQAIDGFKSNLFIHLAHPDFMIRMYNFWDHRIEKLYKKLIKKAIKYNISLGFNFNGYYSKNKTNPPDEYYYPVKKFWDLVKNTKAKVRVECDIHHVKLLDASLINNCYDYAIELGLKNNLIDEINLPIKNKKI
;
A
#
# COMPACT_ATOMS: atom_id res chain seq x y z
N ILE A 1 -10.97 2.81 5.49
CA ILE A 1 -11.14 1.42 4.99
C ILE A 1 -10.72 1.40 3.53
N SER A 2 -9.88 0.44 3.13
CA SER A 2 -9.26 0.33 1.81
C SER A 2 -9.43 -1.07 1.26
N GLU A 3 -10.62 -1.39 0.75
CA GLU A 3 -10.88 -2.73 0.22
C GLU A 3 -10.38 -2.88 -1.22
N HIS A 4 -10.15 -4.12 -1.63
CA HIS A 4 -9.72 -4.40 -2.99
C HIS A 4 -10.85 -4.21 -4.01
N ILE A 5 -10.49 -3.71 -5.19
CA ILE A 5 -11.41 -3.57 -6.32
C ILE A 5 -11.79 -4.93 -6.92
N PRO A 6 -12.92 -5.02 -7.64
CA PRO A 6 -13.28 -6.22 -8.37
C PRO A 6 -12.33 -6.44 -9.53
N TYR A 7 -11.91 -7.69 -9.67
CA TYR A 7 -11.21 -8.18 -10.84
C TYR A 7 -12.23 -8.81 -11.80
N GLU A 8 -12.10 -8.59 -13.11
CA GLU A 8 -13.02 -9.15 -14.12
C GLU A 8 -12.99 -10.68 -14.19
N LYS A 9 -11.95 -11.30 -13.65
CA LYS A 9 -11.84 -12.75 -13.46
C LYS A 9 -11.57 -13.03 -12.00
N ASP A 10 -12.14 -14.12 -11.49
CA ASP A 10 -11.76 -14.66 -10.19
C ASP A 10 -10.24 -14.85 -10.17
N SER A 11 -9.54 -14.05 -9.35
CA SER A 11 -8.12 -14.28 -9.11
C SER A 11 -8.01 -15.56 -8.29
N PRO A 12 -7.33 -16.61 -8.80
CA PRO A 12 -7.18 -17.86 -8.04
C PRO A 12 -6.39 -17.67 -6.73
N TYR A 13 -5.75 -16.51 -6.55
CA TYR A 13 -4.93 -16.16 -5.40
C TYR A 13 -5.68 -15.42 -4.29
N ARG A 14 -6.89 -14.90 -4.57
CA ARG A 14 -7.66 -14.07 -3.63
C ARG A 14 -9.13 -14.53 -3.42
N PRO A 15 -9.43 -15.84 -3.30
CA PRO A 15 -10.81 -16.35 -3.23
C PRO A 15 -11.57 -15.99 -1.94
N THR A 16 -10.91 -15.41 -0.93
CA THR A 16 -11.49 -15.15 0.40
C THR A 16 -11.62 -13.66 0.75
N MET A 17 -11.11 -12.75 -0.09
CA MET A 17 -11.18 -11.32 0.20
C MET A 17 -12.54 -10.76 -0.22
N LYS A 18 -13.11 -9.89 0.62
CA LYS A 18 -14.32 -9.17 0.24
C LYS A 18 -13.97 -8.19 -0.86
N VAL A 19 -14.40 -8.53 -2.05
CA VAL A 19 -14.30 -7.65 -3.20
C VAL A 19 -15.32 -6.52 -3.05
N TRP A 20 -14.92 -5.31 -3.44
CA TRP A 20 -15.81 -4.14 -3.46
C TRP A 20 -17.14 -4.43 -4.17
N ASN A 21 -18.25 -3.97 -3.59
CA ASN A 21 -19.57 -4.02 -4.22
C ASN A 21 -20.49 -2.93 -3.65
N ASP A 22 -21.64 -2.73 -4.31
CA ASP A 22 -22.59 -1.68 -3.95
C ASP A 22 -23.16 -1.85 -2.53
N VAL A 23 -23.30 -3.08 -2.03
CA VAL A 23 -23.80 -3.36 -0.67
C VAL A 23 -22.78 -2.90 0.36
N LEU A 24 -21.51 -3.25 0.16
CA LEU A 24 -20.41 -2.79 1.00
C LEU A 24 -20.30 -1.27 0.97
N TYR A 25 -20.32 -0.65 -0.22
CA TYR A 25 -20.20 0.80 -0.34
C TYR A 25 -21.31 1.53 0.42
N LYS A 26 -22.58 1.14 0.22
CA LYS A 26 -23.72 1.70 0.97
C LYS A 26 -23.49 1.57 2.47
N LYS A 27 -22.99 0.41 2.93
CA LYS A 27 -22.73 0.20 4.34
C LYS A 27 -21.61 1.11 4.86
N LEU A 28 -20.55 1.31 4.09
CA LEU A 28 -19.45 2.20 4.46
C LEU A 28 -19.90 3.65 4.56
N VAL A 29 -20.79 4.11 3.67
CA VAL A 29 -21.39 5.45 3.74
C VAL A 29 -22.23 5.60 5.01
N GLU A 30 -23.11 4.65 5.33
CA GLU A 30 -23.88 4.68 6.58
C GLU A 30 -22.97 4.74 7.82
N LEU A 31 -21.87 3.98 7.82
CA LEU A 31 -20.91 3.98 8.92
C LEU A 31 -20.14 5.32 8.99
N GLN A 32 -19.81 5.90 7.84
CA GLN A 32 -19.13 7.20 7.76
C GLN A 32 -20.05 8.29 8.32
N GLU A 33 -21.32 8.32 7.94
CA GLU A 33 -22.31 9.28 8.46
C GLU A 33 -22.55 9.10 9.96
N LYS A 34 -22.57 7.85 10.44
CA LYS A 34 -22.86 7.54 11.84
C LYS A 34 -21.70 7.87 12.79
N TYR A 35 -20.46 7.63 12.38
CA TYR A 35 -19.31 7.65 13.28
C TYR A 35 -18.36 8.82 13.05
N ASN A 36 -18.46 9.56 11.94
CA ASN A 36 -17.61 10.72 11.75
C ASN A 36 -17.94 11.83 12.75
N ASP A 37 -16.93 12.30 13.47
CA ASP A 37 -16.98 13.45 14.36
C ASP A 37 -15.64 14.19 14.32
N ASP A 38 -15.37 15.08 15.27
CA ASP A 38 -14.14 15.89 15.29
C ASP A 38 -12.89 15.06 15.66
N ASP A 39 -13.05 13.93 16.35
CA ASP A 39 -11.96 13.08 16.84
C ASP A 39 -11.75 11.82 15.98
N PHE A 40 -12.75 11.44 15.17
CA PHE A 40 -12.71 10.26 14.31
C PHE A 40 -13.24 10.56 12.90
N LYS A 41 -12.44 10.20 11.89
CA LYS A 41 -12.84 10.24 10.49
C LYS A 41 -12.67 8.87 9.83
N LEU A 42 -13.77 8.31 9.34
CA LEU A 42 -13.77 7.16 8.45
C LEU A 42 -13.61 7.64 7.01
N PHE A 43 -12.51 7.28 6.36
CA PHE A 43 -12.33 7.44 4.92
C PHE A 43 -12.70 6.16 4.17
N ILE A 44 -13.38 6.33 3.05
CA ILE A 44 -13.80 5.28 2.13
C ILE A 44 -12.83 5.30 0.94
N SER A 45 -12.01 4.26 0.83
CA SER A 45 -10.93 4.17 -0.16
C SER A 45 -10.83 2.74 -0.70
N ILE A 46 -9.97 2.57 -1.69
CA ILE A 46 -9.58 1.26 -2.22
C ILE A 46 -8.08 1.03 -2.07
N GLU A 47 -7.70 -0.24 -1.99
CA GLU A 47 -6.35 -0.68 -2.30
C GLU A 47 -6.35 -1.41 -3.64
N SER A 48 -5.60 -0.89 -4.61
CA SER A 48 -5.55 -1.49 -5.94
C SER A 48 -4.16 -1.47 -6.54
N GLU A 49 -3.93 -2.40 -7.46
CA GLU A 49 -2.85 -2.35 -8.43
C GLU A 49 -3.07 -1.17 -9.40
N TYR A 50 -2.06 -0.90 -10.23
CA TYR A 50 -2.17 0.06 -11.31
C TYR A 50 -1.57 -0.47 -12.60
N PHE A 51 -2.39 -0.43 -13.64
CA PHE A 51 -1.99 -0.71 -15.00
C PHE A 51 -2.43 0.44 -15.90
N LYS A 52 -1.50 0.97 -16.69
CA LYS A 52 -1.74 2.17 -17.52
C LYS A 52 -2.90 1.98 -18.51
N LYS A 53 -3.10 0.75 -19.03
CA LYS A 53 -4.18 0.45 -19.98
C LYS A 53 -5.57 0.64 -19.37
N ASP A 54 -5.71 0.42 -18.06
CA ASP A 54 -7.00 0.47 -17.37
C ASP A 54 -7.18 1.79 -16.61
N HIS A 55 -6.37 2.82 -16.92
CA HIS A 55 -6.44 4.12 -16.24
C HIS A 55 -7.88 4.67 -16.17
N GLN A 56 -8.63 4.55 -17.28
CA GLN A 56 -10.02 5.00 -17.35
C GLN A 56 -10.93 4.22 -16.41
N PHE A 57 -10.73 2.90 -16.28
CA PHE A 57 -11.51 2.08 -15.35
C PHE A 57 -11.34 2.57 -13.90
N TYR A 58 -10.10 2.83 -13.46
CA TYR A 58 -9.86 3.34 -12.10
C TYR A 58 -10.52 4.71 -11.89
N PHE A 59 -10.43 5.59 -12.89
CA PHE A 59 -11.05 6.91 -12.83
C PHE A 59 -12.58 6.83 -12.74
N ASP A 60 -13.21 6.00 -13.58
CA ASP A 60 -14.67 5.80 -13.57
C ASP A 60 -15.13 5.16 -12.27
N PHE A 61 -14.37 4.18 -11.76
CA PHE A 61 -14.63 3.53 -10.48
C PHE A 61 -14.57 4.52 -9.31
N PHE A 62 -13.51 5.33 -9.27
CA PHE A 62 -13.32 6.36 -8.25
C PHE A 62 -14.49 7.34 -8.21
N ASN A 63 -14.91 7.81 -9.40
CA ASN A 63 -16.02 8.75 -9.52
C ASN A 63 -17.37 8.12 -9.20
N LYS A 64 -17.63 6.89 -9.66
CA LYS A 64 -18.87 6.16 -9.38
C LYS A 64 -19.13 6.02 -7.88
N TYR A 65 -18.08 5.73 -7.11
CA TYR A 65 -18.18 5.52 -5.67
C TYR A 65 -17.74 6.72 -4.83
N ASN A 66 -17.46 7.87 -5.45
CA ASN A 66 -17.03 9.10 -4.76
C ASN A 66 -15.96 8.85 -3.69
N LEU A 67 -14.98 8.01 -4.01
CA LEU A 67 -13.94 7.59 -3.07
C LEU A 67 -13.17 8.81 -2.55
N ASP A 68 -12.66 8.71 -1.32
CA ASP A 68 -11.87 9.77 -0.73
C ASP A 68 -10.46 9.80 -1.33
N PHE A 69 -9.87 8.62 -1.55
CA PHE A 69 -8.57 8.42 -2.19
C PHE A 69 -8.38 6.95 -2.59
N ALA A 70 -7.27 6.65 -3.27
CA ALA A 70 -6.80 5.29 -3.53
C ALA A 70 -5.41 5.03 -2.93
N ILE A 71 -5.21 3.81 -2.45
CA ILE A 71 -3.95 3.24 -1.98
C ILE A 71 -3.42 2.32 -3.07
N PHE A 72 -2.12 2.41 -3.36
CA PHE A 72 -1.47 1.59 -4.36
C PHE A 72 -0.93 0.30 -3.72
N GLY A 73 -1.65 -0.81 -3.88
CA GLY A 73 -1.19 -2.17 -3.57
C GLY A 73 -0.45 -2.76 -4.76
N ASN A 74 0.86 -2.48 -4.90
CA ASN A 74 1.64 -2.88 -6.08
C ASN A 74 2.07 -4.37 -6.05
N HIS A 75 1.11 -5.29 -5.91
CA HIS A 75 1.38 -6.72 -5.70
C HIS A 75 1.54 -7.54 -6.97
N HIS A 76 0.96 -7.08 -8.08
CA HIS A 76 0.91 -7.82 -9.34
C HIS A 76 1.61 -7.11 -10.49
N TYR A 77 2.25 -7.92 -11.33
CA TYR A 77 2.81 -7.53 -12.61
C TYR A 77 1.85 -7.90 -13.74
N GLY A 78 1.77 -7.07 -14.77
CA GLY A 78 0.84 -7.27 -15.88
C GLY A 78 0.75 -6.07 -16.80
N SER A 79 0.01 -6.23 -17.91
CA SER A 79 -0.25 -5.12 -18.84
C SER A 79 -1.59 -4.42 -18.58
N ASN A 80 -2.53 -5.14 -17.96
CA ASN A 80 -3.85 -4.72 -17.54
C ASN A 80 -4.36 -5.62 -16.38
N LEU A 81 -5.51 -5.27 -15.81
CA LEU A 81 -6.19 -5.98 -14.74
C LEU A 81 -6.52 -7.44 -15.08
N GLU A 82 -6.83 -7.73 -16.34
CA GLU A 82 -7.14 -9.09 -16.81
C GLU A 82 -5.92 -10.01 -16.91
N GLN A 83 -4.71 -9.44 -17.02
CA GLN A 83 -3.44 -10.17 -17.26
C GLN A 83 -2.47 -10.01 -16.09
N GLN A 84 -2.95 -9.65 -14.92
CA GLN A 84 -2.10 -9.48 -13.75
C GLN A 84 -1.75 -10.83 -13.13
N ILE A 85 -0.50 -10.94 -12.67
CA ILE A 85 0.07 -12.13 -12.03
C ILE A 85 0.94 -11.64 -10.88
N GLU A 86 0.98 -12.36 -9.76
CA GLU A 86 1.84 -11.98 -8.63
C GLU A 86 3.31 -11.89 -9.08
N PHE A 87 4.04 -10.90 -8.60
CA PHE A 87 5.44 -10.72 -8.97
C PHE A 87 6.30 -11.99 -8.77
N THR A 88 6.03 -12.74 -7.71
CA THR A 88 6.71 -14.00 -7.34
C THR A 88 6.50 -15.15 -8.32
N ASP A 89 5.37 -15.14 -9.04
CA ASP A 89 5.04 -16.14 -10.04
C ASP A 89 5.65 -15.78 -11.40
N VAL A 90 5.88 -14.49 -11.67
CA VAL A 90 6.47 -14.01 -12.93
C VAL A 90 8.00 -14.05 -12.91
N PHE A 91 8.63 -13.61 -11.81
CA PHE A 91 10.08 -13.40 -11.77
C PHE A 91 10.76 -14.35 -10.79
N LYS A 92 11.82 -15.03 -11.26
CA LYS A 92 12.73 -15.80 -10.40
C LYS A 92 13.95 -14.99 -9.95
N ASP A 93 14.33 -13.96 -10.71
CA ASP A 93 15.41 -13.06 -10.35
C ASP A 93 14.89 -11.87 -9.53
N CYS A 94 15.43 -11.69 -8.33
CA CYS A 94 15.02 -10.64 -7.38
C CYS A 94 15.26 -9.22 -7.96
N TYR A 95 16.34 -9.03 -8.70
CA TYR A 95 16.70 -7.71 -9.22
C TYR A 95 15.74 -7.25 -10.32
N GLU A 96 15.45 -8.10 -11.30
CA GLU A 96 14.47 -7.79 -12.34
C GLU A 96 13.06 -7.64 -11.77
N ALA A 97 12.67 -8.46 -10.80
CA ALA A 97 11.39 -8.31 -10.09
C ALA A 97 11.28 -6.93 -9.42
N THR A 98 12.30 -6.54 -8.64
CA THR A 98 12.33 -5.25 -7.93
C THR A 98 12.38 -4.07 -8.91
N LYS A 99 13.11 -4.21 -10.02
CA LYS A 99 13.20 -3.19 -11.07
C LYS A 99 11.84 -2.96 -11.74
N CYS A 100 11.10 -4.02 -12.04
CA CYS A 100 9.75 -3.96 -12.54
C CYS A 100 8.79 -3.36 -11.51
N TYR A 101 8.84 -3.81 -10.26
CA TYR A 101 8.08 -3.26 -9.14
C TYR A 101 8.27 -1.74 -9.02
N VAL A 102 9.52 -1.26 -8.95
CA VAL A 102 9.82 0.17 -8.84
C VAL A 102 9.38 0.95 -10.08
N LYS A 103 9.50 0.37 -11.28
CA LYS A 103 9.01 1.00 -12.50
C LYS A 103 7.49 1.18 -12.45
N GLN A 104 6.76 0.14 -12.09
CA GLN A 104 5.29 0.15 -12.01
C GLN A 104 4.80 1.09 -10.90
N ALA A 105 5.46 1.08 -9.74
CA ALA A 105 5.23 2.04 -8.66
C ALA A 105 5.31 3.48 -9.18
N ILE A 106 6.38 3.82 -9.90
CA ILE A 106 6.57 5.16 -10.48
C ILE A 106 5.52 5.49 -11.54
N ASP A 107 5.08 4.52 -12.33
CA ASP A 107 4.03 4.75 -13.32
C ASP A 107 2.66 4.98 -12.66
N GLY A 108 2.37 4.33 -11.52
CA GLY A 108 1.22 4.68 -10.67
C GLY A 108 1.36 6.03 -9.98
N PHE A 109 2.55 6.42 -9.53
CA PHE A 109 2.76 7.76 -8.93
C PHE A 109 2.47 8.90 -9.92
N LYS A 110 2.68 8.67 -11.22
CA LYS A 110 2.39 9.65 -12.28
C LYS A 110 0.91 9.72 -12.66
N SER A 111 0.09 8.75 -12.25
CA SER A 111 -1.32 8.70 -12.64
C SER A 111 -2.17 9.72 -11.90
N ASN A 112 -1.66 10.29 -10.79
CA ASN A 112 -2.41 11.14 -9.86
C ASN A 112 -3.64 10.47 -9.22
N LEU A 113 -3.79 9.13 -9.33
CA LEU A 113 -4.89 8.40 -8.70
C LEU A 113 -4.60 8.06 -7.23
N PHE A 114 -3.33 7.84 -6.88
CA PHE A 114 -2.92 7.32 -5.59
C PHE A 114 -2.27 8.39 -4.72
N ILE A 115 -2.47 8.29 -3.40
CA ILE A 115 -1.80 9.14 -2.40
C ILE A 115 -0.82 8.37 -1.52
N HIS A 116 -0.85 7.04 -1.61
CA HIS A 116 -0.15 6.13 -0.72
C HIS A 116 0.32 4.89 -1.49
N LEU A 117 1.51 4.39 -1.18
CA LEU A 117 2.01 3.10 -1.63
C LEU A 117 2.01 2.15 -0.42
N ALA A 118 1.17 1.12 -0.49
CA ALA A 118 1.09 0.10 0.55
C ALA A 118 2.40 -0.68 0.66
N HIS A 119 2.84 -0.95 1.90
CA HIS A 119 4.01 -1.79 2.24
C HIS A 119 5.08 -1.81 1.13
N PRO A 120 5.78 -0.68 0.87
CA PRO A 120 6.66 -0.53 -0.29
C PRO A 120 7.88 -1.45 -0.25
N ASP A 121 8.14 -2.00 0.93
CA ASP A 121 9.15 -3.00 1.15
C ASP A 121 8.72 -4.40 0.65
N PHE A 122 7.43 -4.62 0.26
CA PHE A 122 6.77 -5.91 -0.08
C PHE A 122 7.57 -6.93 -0.93
N MET A 123 8.46 -6.47 -1.80
CA MET A 123 9.28 -7.38 -2.61
C MET A 123 10.48 -7.97 -1.85
N ILE A 124 11.00 -7.31 -0.81
CA ILE A 124 12.23 -7.74 -0.12
C ILE A 124 12.05 -9.08 0.61
N ARG A 125 10.97 -9.24 1.38
CA ARG A 125 10.44 -10.48 1.98
C ARG A 125 10.20 -11.59 0.98
N MET A 126 9.71 -11.26 -0.22
CA MET A 126 9.38 -12.29 -1.21
C MET A 126 10.63 -12.99 -1.72
N TYR A 127 11.74 -12.27 -1.82
CA TYR A 127 12.99 -12.80 -2.37
C TYR A 127 14.10 -13.02 -1.32
N ASN A 128 13.94 -12.50 -0.10
CA ASN A 128 14.90 -12.58 1.00
C ASN A 128 16.31 -12.15 0.60
N PHE A 129 16.38 -11.12 -0.23
CA PHE A 129 17.61 -10.69 -0.88
C PHE A 129 17.74 -9.17 -0.87
N TRP A 130 18.94 -8.70 -0.55
CA TRP A 130 19.28 -7.29 -0.54
C TRP A 130 20.74 -7.07 -0.96
N ASP A 131 20.95 -6.32 -2.04
CA ASP A 131 22.27 -5.86 -2.48
C ASP A 131 22.26 -4.36 -2.85
N HIS A 132 23.43 -3.83 -3.23
CA HIS A 132 23.57 -2.43 -3.62
C HIS A 132 22.72 -2.02 -4.84
N ARG A 133 22.36 -2.97 -5.71
CA ARG A 133 21.54 -2.71 -6.91
C ARG A 133 20.08 -2.56 -6.50
N ILE A 134 19.59 -3.43 -5.61
CA ILE A 134 18.27 -3.34 -4.97
C ILE A 134 18.15 -2.03 -4.19
N GLU A 135 19.17 -1.68 -3.39
CA GLU A 135 19.21 -0.43 -2.64
C GLU A 135 19.04 0.79 -3.55
N LYS A 136 19.72 0.81 -4.71
CA LYS A 136 19.60 1.90 -5.70
C LYS A 136 18.19 2.02 -6.28
N LEU A 137 17.50 0.90 -6.48
CA LEU A 137 16.11 0.88 -6.95
C LEU A 137 15.17 1.48 -5.88
N TYR A 138 15.32 1.10 -4.61
CA TYR A 138 14.50 1.66 -3.53
C TYR A 138 14.78 3.14 -3.26
N LYS A 139 16.04 3.58 -3.30
CA LYS A 139 16.36 5.03 -3.24
C LYS A 139 15.66 5.82 -4.35
N LYS A 140 15.57 5.24 -5.55
CA LYS A 140 14.82 5.83 -6.68
C LYS A 140 13.31 5.88 -6.39
N LEU A 141 12.74 4.81 -5.84
CA LEU A 141 11.33 4.76 -5.43
C LEU A 141 11.02 5.84 -4.40
N ILE A 142 11.80 5.92 -3.31
CA ILE A 142 11.63 6.92 -2.23
C ILE A 142 11.72 8.35 -2.79
N LYS A 143 12.72 8.65 -3.62
CA LYS A 143 12.86 9.96 -4.27
C LYS A 143 11.63 10.30 -5.12
N LYS A 144 11.03 9.32 -5.79
CA LYS A 144 9.84 9.52 -6.61
C LYS A 144 8.59 9.67 -5.75
N ALA A 145 8.45 8.91 -4.67
CA ALA A 145 7.37 9.08 -3.72
C ALA A 145 7.35 10.51 -3.16
N ILE A 146 8.51 11.04 -2.74
CA ILE A 146 8.65 12.44 -2.32
C ILE A 146 8.21 13.40 -3.43
N LYS A 147 8.71 13.21 -4.66
CA LYS A 147 8.40 14.10 -5.80
C LYS A 147 6.90 14.16 -6.09
N TYR A 148 6.20 13.03 -6.05
CA TYR A 148 4.78 12.92 -6.38
C TYR A 148 3.88 13.00 -5.14
N ASN A 149 4.43 13.36 -3.97
CA ASN A 149 3.70 13.46 -2.71
C ASN A 149 2.97 12.15 -2.32
N ILE A 150 3.57 11.00 -2.64
CA ILE A 150 3.08 9.69 -2.26
C ILE A 150 3.67 9.34 -0.89
N SER A 151 2.80 9.01 0.06
CA SER A 151 3.21 8.48 1.35
C SER A 151 3.55 6.99 1.26
N LEU A 152 4.41 6.50 2.15
CA LEU A 152 4.89 5.13 2.20
C LEU A 152 4.29 4.38 3.38
N GLY A 153 3.78 3.18 3.13
CA GLY A 153 3.14 2.32 4.11
C GLY A 153 4.11 1.62 5.05
N PHE A 154 4.13 2.00 6.33
CA PHE A 154 4.81 1.25 7.37
C PHE A 154 3.88 0.17 7.91
N ASN A 155 3.93 -0.99 7.26
CA ASN A 155 2.93 -2.02 7.45
C ASN A 155 3.30 -3.01 8.55
N PHE A 156 2.41 -3.15 9.54
CA PHE A 156 2.65 -4.03 10.67
C PHE A 156 2.29 -5.49 10.43
N ASN A 157 1.60 -5.86 9.36
CA ASN A 157 1.13 -7.25 9.18
C ASN A 157 2.29 -8.27 9.22
N GLY A 158 3.50 -7.87 8.78
CA GLY A 158 4.69 -8.70 8.94
C GLY A 158 5.21 -8.81 10.39
N TYR A 159 4.86 -7.89 11.31
CA TYR A 159 5.17 -7.96 12.74
C TYR A 159 4.53 -9.19 13.41
N TYR A 160 3.29 -9.55 13.05
CA TYR A 160 2.65 -10.78 13.51
C TYR A 160 3.35 -12.06 13.03
N SER A 161 4.15 -11.96 11.97
CA SER A 161 4.85 -13.08 11.37
C SER A 161 6.27 -13.29 11.90
N LYS A 162 6.79 -12.42 12.78
CA LYS A 162 8.16 -12.41 13.36
C LYS A 162 8.52 -13.60 14.27
N ASN A 163 7.82 -14.73 14.14
CA ASN A 163 8.11 -15.96 14.88
C ASN A 163 8.05 -17.19 13.95
N LYS A 164 8.10 -16.99 12.62
CA LYS A 164 8.08 -18.08 11.64
C LYS A 164 9.49 -18.30 11.12
N THR A 165 9.93 -19.55 11.13
CA THR A 165 11.31 -20.00 10.86
C THR A 165 11.80 -19.80 9.42
N ASN A 166 11.01 -19.14 8.56
CA ASN A 166 11.44 -18.74 7.22
C ASN A 166 10.46 -17.73 6.61
N PRO A 167 10.95 -16.60 6.05
CA PRO A 167 12.36 -16.16 6.02
C PRO A 167 12.92 -15.63 7.36
N PRO A 168 14.22 -15.27 7.45
CA PRO A 168 14.75 -14.60 8.64
C PRO A 168 13.97 -13.33 9.00
N ASP A 169 13.88 -13.01 10.30
CA ASP A 169 13.12 -11.86 10.82
C ASP A 169 13.50 -10.52 10.16
N GLU A 170 14.75 -10.37 9.70
CA GLU A 170 15.22 -9.16 9.00
C GLU A 170 14.54 -8.90 7.65
N TYR A 171 13.88 -9.91 7.05
CA TYR A 171 13.16 -9.80 5.78
C TYR A 171 11.64 -9.72 5.94
N TYR A 172 11.11 -9.75 7.17
CA TYR A 172 9.67 -9.50 7.38
C TYR A 172 9.36 -8.00 7.45
N TYR A 173 8.20 -7.60 6.93
CA TYR A 173 7.74 -6.22 7.05
C TYR A 173 7.40 -5.83 8.48
N PRO A 174 7.81 -4.65 8.94
CA PRO A 174 8.59 -3.64 8.23
C PRO A 174 10.09 -4.02 8.11
N VAL A 175 10.64 -4.05 6.89
CA VAL A 175 12.03 -4.48 6.65
C VAL A 175 12.99 -3.36 6.98
N LYS A 176 13.76 -3.53 8.06
CA LYS A 176 14.66 -2.49 8.60
C LYS A 176 15.57 -1.86 7.54
N LYS A 177 16.15 -2.67 6.64
CA LYS A 177 17.06 -2.19 5.57
C LYS A 177 16.39 -1.17 4.64
N PHE A 178 15.09 -1.31 4.35
CA PHE A 178 14.34 -0.34 3.55
C PHE A 178 14.11 0.95 4.34
N TRP A 179 13.67 0.84 5.60
CA TRP A 179 13.37 2.00 6.44
C TRP A 179 14.63 2.80 6.82
N ASP A 180 15.79 2.15 6.88
CA ASP A 180 17.09 2.81 6.99
C ASP A 180 17.42 3.72 5.78
N LEU A 181 16.79 3.52 4.62
CA LEU A 181 16.88 4.44 3.47
C LEU A 181 15.88 5.59 3.54
N VAL A 182 14.78 5.40 4.28
CA VAL A 182 13.70 6.37 4.42
C VAL A 182 14.06 7.40 5.49
N LYS A 183 14.68 6.97 6.59
CA LYS A 183 15.10 7.86 7.68
C LYS A 183 15.94 9.02 7.13
N ASN A 184 15.77 10.20 7.70
CA ASN A 184 16.41 11.45 7.28
C ASN A 184 16.07 11.93 5.85
N THR A 185 15.09 11.32 5.17
CA THR A 185 14.51 11.88 3.94
C THR A 185 13.26 12.70 4.24
N LYS A 186 12.70 13.38 3.23
CA LYS A 186 11.39 14.04 3.32
C LYS A 186 10.22 13.11 2.98
N ALA A 187 10.45 11.79 2.91
CA ALA A 187 9.37 10.86 2.62
C ALA A 187 8.36 10.86 3.76
N LYS A 188 7.09 10.84 3.39
CA LYS A 188 5.97 10.74 4.32
C LYS A 188 5.69 9.27 4.60
N VAL A 189 5.52 8.90 5.86
CA VAL A 189 5.31 7.53 6.30
C VAL A 189 4.01 7.46 7.09
N ARG A 190 3.20 6.43 6.84
CA ARG A 190 1.96 6.16 7.59
C ARG A 190 2.00 4.75 8.13
N VAL A 191 1.53 4.54 9.35
CA VAL A 191 1.34 3.20 9.88
C VAL A 191 0.16 2.54 9.17
N GLU A 192 0.35 1.29 8.75
CA GLU A 192 -0.70 0.47 8.12
C GLU A 192 -0.89 -0.83 8.89
N CYS A 193 -2.12 -1.31 8.88
CA CYS A 193 -2.50 -2.51 9.59
C CYS A 193 -2.64 -3.75 8.71
N ASP A 194 -3.20 -3.56 7.51
CA ASP A 194 -3.49 -4.65 6.56
C ASP A 194 -4.24 -5.84 7.23
N ILE A 195 -5.14 -5.49 8.15
CA ILE A 195 -5.93 -6.45 8.91
C ILE A 195 -7.14 -6.89 8.10
N HIS A 196 -7.27 -8.20 7.93
CA HIS A 196 -8.40 -8.85 7.25
C HIS A 196 -9.41 -9.49 8.22
N HIS A 197 -9.15 -9.45 9.53
CA HIS A 197 -10.02 -10.00 10.57
C HIS A 197 -10.10 -9.06 11.78
N VAL A 198 -11.31 -8.59 12.12
CA VAL A 198 -11.53 -7.60 13.19
C VAL A 198 -10.93 -7.98 14.55
N LYS A 199 -10.80 -9.28 14.84
CA LYS A 199 -10.19 -9.79 16.08
C LYS A 199 -8.70 -9.44 16.22
N LEU A 200 -8.05 -9.05 15.13
CA LEU A 200 -6.66 -8.62 15.09
C LEU A 200 -6.52 -7.09 15.25
N LEU A 201 -7.63 -6.34 15.21
CA LEU A 201 -7.59 -4.89 15.41
C LEU A 201 -7.47 -4.59 16.91
N ASP A 202 -6.25 -4.26 17.35
CA ASP A 202 -5.89 -3.97 18.74
C ASP A 202 -5.14 -2.63 18.82
N ALA A 203 -5.62 -1.74 19.69
CA ALA A 203 -5.01 -0.42 19.91
C ALA A 203 -3.57 -0.52 20.45
N SER A 204 -3.29 -1.51 21.31
CA SER A 204 -1.95 -1.73 21.85
C SER A 204 -0.94 -2.08 20.75
N LEU A 205 -1.39 -2.82 19.75
CA LEU A 205 -0.58 -3.19 18.60
C LEU A 205 -0.29 -1.98 17.69
N ILE A 206 -1.29 -1.14 17.46
CA ILE A 206 -1.11 0.09 16.68
C ILE A 206 -0.03 0.96 17.34
N ASN A 207 -0.09 1.15 18.66
CA ASN A 207 0.92 1.89 19.41
C ASN A 207 2.31 1.26 19.30
N ASN A 208 2.42 -0.06 19.45
CA ASN A 208 3.69 -0.78 19.27
C ASN A 208 4.28 -0.58 17.86
N CYS A 209 3.44 -0.41 16.84
CA CYS A 209 3.90 -0.13 15.49
C CYS A 209 4.50 1.28 15.36
N TYR A 210 3.85 2.29 15.97
CA TYR A 210 4.40 3.65 16.05
C TYR A 210 5.72 3.67 16.81
N ASP A 211 5.78 3.00 17.96
CA ASP A 211 7.00 2.89 18.77
C ASP A 211 8.13 2.26 17.95
N TYR A 212 7.85 1.16 17.25
CA TYR A 212 8.85 0.52 16.38
C TYR A 212 9.29 1.40 15.22
N ALA A 213 8.39 2.16 14.58
CA ALA A 213 8.76 3.12 13.56
C ALA A 213 9.67 4.24 14.13
N ILE A 214 9.40 4.70 15.35
CA ILE A 214 10.21 5.69 16.06
C ILE A 214 11.59 5.13 16.40
N GLU A 215 11.68 3.88 16.88
CA GLU A 215 12.93 3.16 17.14
C GLU A 215 13.80 3.03 15.88
N LEU A 216 13.18 2.86 14.71
CA LEU A 216 13.86 2.86 13.42
C LEU A 216 14.28 4.26 12.93
N GLY A 217 13.98 5.31 13.69
CA GLY A 217 14.36 6.69 13.39
C GLY A 217 13.40 7.42 12.44
N LEU A 218 12.16 6.95 12.30
CA LEU A 218 11.15 7.52 11.39
C LEU A 218 10.27 8.60 12.03
N LYS A 219 10.57 9.04 13.26
CA LYS A 219 9.76 10.05 13.99
C LYS A 219 9.44 11.28 13.14
N ASN A 220 10.40 11.79 12.37
CA ASN A 220 10.23 12.98 11.53
C ASN A 220 9.56 12.69 10.17
N ASN A 221 9.36 11.42 9.83
CA ASN A 221 8.74 10.96 8.60
C ASN A 221 7.26 10.59 8.82
N LEU A 222 6.89 10.20 10.03
CA LEU A 222 5.53 9.80 10.40
C LEU A 222 4.54 10.96 10.24
N ILE A 223 3.40 10.64 9.66
CA ILE A 223 2.27 11.55 9.50
C ILE A 223 0.94 10.82 9.69
N ASP A 224 0.04 11.43 10.46
CA ASP A 224 -1.28 10.84 10.76
C ASP A 224 -2.39 11.47 9.92
N GLU A 225 -2.25 12.76 9.61
CA GLU A 225 -3.25 13.49 8.84
C GLU A 225 -3.27 13.05 7.37
N ILE A 226 -4.48 12.77 6.87
CA ILE A 226 -4.74 12.59 5.45
C ILE A 226 -5.23 13.94 4.90
N ASN A 227 -4.28 14.73 4.41
CA ASN A 227 -4.57 15.94 3.67
C ASN A 227 -4.96 15.58 2.24
N LEU A 228 -6.25 15.35 2.01
CA LEU A 228 -6.78 15.11 0.68
C LEU A 228 -6.60 16.40 -0.15
N PRO A 229 -6.09 16.33 -1.38
CA PRO A 229 -6.26 17.46 -2.28
C PRO A 229 -7.76 17.76 -2.32
N ILE A 230 -8.13 19.03 -2.10
CA ILE A 230 -9.51 19.52 -2.21
C ILE A 230 -10.12 18.80 -3.40
N LYS A 231 -11.27 18.11 -3.24
CA LYS A 231 -11.98 17.36 -4.28
C LYS A 231 -12.25 18.26 -5.49
N ASN A 232 -11.21 18.52 -6.27
CA ASN A 232 -11.31 19.07 -7.59
C ASN A 232 -11.94 17.93 -8.35
N LYS A 233 -13.23 18.09 -8.66
CA LYS A 233 -14.04 17.21 -9.51
C LYS A 233 -13.50 17.10 -10.95
N LYS A 234 -12.19 17.22 -11.12
CA LYS A 234 -11.38 17.20 -12.33
C LYS A 234 -10.00 16.68 -11.93
N ILE A 235 -9.92 15.38 -11.63
CA ILE A 235 -8.73 14.61 -12.02
C ILE A 235 -8.81 14.45 -13.55
#